data_AF-A0AAF0UG27-F1
#
_entry.id   AF-A0AAF0UG27-F1
#
_cell.length_a   1.000
_cell.length_b   1.000
_cell.length_c   1.000
_cell.angle_alpha   90.00
_cell.angle_beta   90.00
_cell.angle_gamma   90.00
#
_symmetry.space_group_name_H-M   'P 1'
#
loop_
_entity.id
_entity.type
_entity.pdbx_description
1 polymer ?
#
loop_
_entity_poly.entity_id
_entity_poly.type
_entity_poly.pdbx_seq_one_letter_code
_entity_poly.pdbx_strand_id
1 'polypeptide(L)'
;MKFAPQLGNSQGYGQAIVGGGVNSDHVERFYMNSYPINTRQPHLLPKLPPSLRESLEAYLEELEKLAISLLGCLAKTLKIDREDGVWIPVEFIPNAFVVNIGDILEIWSNGVYKSPEHKVTVNEHTRRISIGVFFMPKQEAK
;
A
#
# COMPACT_ATOMS: atom_id res chain seq x y z
N MET A 1 -19.61 10.04 -10.77
CA MET A 1 -18.23 10.55 -10.54
C MET A 1 -17.27 9.84 -11.50
N LYS A 2 -16.28 10.52 -12.09
CA LYS A 2 -15.41 10.00 -13.18
C LYS A 2 -14.66 8.70 -12.84
N PHE A 3 -14.39 8.48 -11.56
CA PHE A 3 -13.59 7.37 -11.03
C PHE A 3 -14.35 6.53 -10.01
N ALA A 4 -15.68 6.59 -9.95
CA ALA A 4 -16.45 5.78 -9.00
C ALA A 4 -16.20 4.27 -9.22
N PRO A 5 -16.10 3.48 -8.14
CA PRO A 5 -16.04 2.03 -8.25
C PRO A 5 -17.26 1.46 -8.97
N GLN A 6 -17.05 0.39 -9.73
CA GLN A 6 -18.13 -0.35 -10.40
C GLN A 6 -18.67 -1.44 -9.47
N LEU A 7 -19.92 -1.89 -9.69
CA LEU A 7 -20.54 -2.92 -8.87
C LEU A 7 -19.66 -4.20 -8.85
N GLY A 8 -19.36 -4.69 -7.64
CA GLY A 8 -18.49 -5.87 -7.45
C GLY A 8 -16.99 -5.58 -7.55
N ASN A 9 -16.57 -4.32 -7.73
CA ASN A 9 -15.17 -3.91 -7.82
C ASN A 9 -14.87 -2.79 -6.82
N SER A 10 -13.76 -2.91 -6.10
CA SER A 10 -13.32 -1.93 -5.10
C SER A 10 -12.33 -0.88 -5.63
N GLN A 11 -11.89 -1.00 -6.89
CA GLN A 11 -11.00 -0.04 -7.55
C GLN A 11 -11.75 1.22 -7.99
N GLY A 12 -11.12 2.38 -7.80
CA GLY A 12 -11.70 3.69 -8.04
C GLY A 12 -11.50 4.65 -6.87
N TYR A 13 -12.15 5.80 -6.94
CA TYR A 13 -12.19 6.82 -5.91
C TYR A 13 -13.43 6.68 -5.01
N GLY A 14 -13.22 6.69 -3.70
CA GLY A 14 -14.28 6.70 -2.70
C GLY A 14 -13.81 6.21 -1.35
N GLN A 15 -14.72 6.06 -0.41
CA GLN A 15 -14.43 5.41 0.87
C GLN A 15 -14.33 3.89 0.69
N ALA A 16 -13.52 3.24 1.53
CA ALA A 16 -13.44 1.79 1.53
C ALA A 16 -14.80 1.20 1.94
N ILE A 17 -15.27 0.17 1.22
CA ILE A 17 -16.42 -0.63 1.66
C ILE A 17 -15.85 -1.85 2.39
N VAL A 18 -16.17 -1.99 3.68
CA VAL A 18 -15.75 -3.10 4.53
C VAL A 18 -17.00 -3.78 5.07
N GLY A 19 -17.13 -5.10 4.87
CA GLY A 19 -18.24 -5.88 5.43
C GLY A 19 -19.65 -5.46 4.97
N GLY A 20 -19.79 -4.88 3.78
CA GLY A 20 -21.09 -4.43 3.25
C GLY A 20 -21.53 -3.03 3.70
N GLY A 21 -20.72 -2.35 4.52
CA GLY A 21 -20.91 -0.95 4.92
C GLY A 21 -19.78 -0.05 4.43
N VAL A 22 -20.06 1.26 4.36
CA VAL A 22 -19.02 2.27 4.12
C VAL A 22 -18.18 2.38 5.39
N ASN A 23 -16.86 2.29 5.26
CA ASN A 23 -15.95 2.52 6.37
C ASN A 23 -16.11 3.97 6.88
N SER A 24 -16.33 4.14 8.18
CA SER A 24 -16.46 5.42 8.88
C SER A 24 -15.14 6.18 9.06
N ASP A 25 -14.03 5.62 8.60
CA ASP A 25 -12.74 6.31 8.58
C ASP A 25 -12.86 7.62 7.80
N HIS A 26 -12.27 8.68 8.35
CA HIS A 26 -12.23 10.02 7.74
C HIS A 26 -11.17 10.06 6.61
N VAL A 27 -11.27 9.11 5.67
CA VAL A 27 -10.30 8.87 4.59
C VAL A 27 -11.04 8.69 3.27
N GLU A 28 -10.67 9.50 2.29
CA GLU A 28 -10.98 9.22 0.89
C GLU A 28 -9.79 8.51 0.26
N ARG A 29 -10.04 7.45 -0.53
CA ARG A 29 -8.99 6.72 -1.22
C ARG A 29 -9.24 6.66 -2.72
N PHE A 30 -8.16 6.68 -3.48
CA PHE A 30 -8.13 6.18 -4.85
C PHE A 30 -7.37 4.86 -4.83
N TYR A 31 -8.03 3.75 -5.16
CA TYR A 31 -7.43 2.42 -5.18
C TYR A 31 -7.41 1.88 -6.61
N MET A 32 -6.27 1.34 -7.05
CA MET A 32 -6.17 0.61 -8.30
C MET A 32 -5.07 -0.43 -8.22
N ASN A 33 -5.26 -1.54 -8.93
CA ASN A 33 -4.18 -2.49 -9.14
C ASN A 33 -3.21 -1.89 -10.17
N SER A 34 -1.93 -1.88 -9.83
CA SER A 34 -0.85 -1.41 -10.70
C SER A 34 -0.17 -2.55 -11.47
N TYR A 35 -0.15 -3.77 -10.95
CA TYR A 35 0.49 -4.91 -11.59
C TYR A 35 -0.20 -6.21 -11.15
N PRO A 36 -0.29 -7.25 -12.02
CA PRO A 36 0.09 -7.25 -13.44
C PRO A 36 -0.89 -6.46 -14.33
N ILE A 37 -0.45 -6.05 -15.53
CA ILE A 37 -1.20 -5.15 -16.44
C ILE A 37 -2.63 -5.64 -16.70
N ASN A 38 -2.83 -6.96 -16.83
CA ASN A 38 -4.13 -7.57 -17.06
C ASN A 38 -5.13 -7.41 -15.89
N THR A 39 -4.68 -6.97 -14.71
CA THR A 39 -5.55 -6.68 -13.55
C THR A 39 -5.92 -5.19 -13.44
N ARG A 40 -5.30 -4.33 -14.26
CA ARG A 40 -5.58 -2.89 -14.29
C ARG A 40 -6.96 -2.65 -14.89
N GLN A 41 -7.74 -1.79 -14.26
CA GLN A 41 -9.00 -1.33 -14.84
C GLN A 41 -8.74 -0.35 -16.01
N PRO A 42 -9.14 -0.67 -17.26
CA PRO A 42 -8.80 0.14 -18.44
C PRO A 42 -9.34 1.57 -18.38
N HIS A 43 -10.36 1.81 -17.56
CA HIS A 43 -11.03 3.11 -17.46
C HIS A 43 -10.46 4.02 -16.35
N LEU A 44 -9.53 3.54 -15.52
CA LEU A 44 -8.96 4.31 -14.41
C LEU A 44 -7.70 5.07 -14.85
N LEU A 45 -6.65 4.33 -15.23
CA LEU A 45 -5.32 4.91 -15.50
C LEU A 45 -5.33 5.92 -16.67
N PRO A 46 -5.95 5.65 -17.84
CA PRO A 46 -5.97 6.62 -18.95
C PRO A 46 -6.78 7.89 -18.66
N LYS A 47 -7.62 7.88 -17.62
CA LYS A 47 -8.45 9.01 -17.22
C LYS A 47 -7.72 9.98 -16.27
N LEU A 48 -6.56 9.59 -15.74
CA LEU A 48 -5.70 10.46 -14.94
C LEU A 48 -5.09 11.58 -15.81
N PRO A 49 -4.75 12.74 -15.22
CA PRO A 49 -3.94 13.74 -15.91
C PRO A 49 -2.65 13.12 -16.47
N PRO A 50 -2.23 13.44 -17.71
CA PRO A 50 -1.06 12.82 -18.33
C PRO A 50 0.21 12.87 -17.48
N SER A 51 0.51 14.04 -16.89
CA SER A 51 1.67 14.23 -16.01
C SER A 51 1.62 13.35 -14.75
N LEU A 52 0.42 13.17 -14.17
CA LEU A 52 0.23 12.29 -13.02
C LEU A 52 0.41 10.82 -13.42
N ARG A 53 -0.16 10.41 -14.56
CA ARG A 53 -0.02 9.05 -15.08
C ARG A 53 1.44 8.70 -15.32
N GLU A 54 2.18 9.56 -16.00
CA GLU A 54 3.60 9.35 -16.31
C GLU A 54 4.46 9.30 -15.04
N SER A 55 4.23 10.23 -14.11
CA SER A 55 4.93 10.22 -12.81
C SER A 55 4.62 8.96 -12.01
N LEU A 56 3.37 8.50 -12.01
CA LEU A 56 2.95 7.29 -11.31
C LEU A 56 3.59 6.04 -11.93
N GLU A 57 3.65 5.95 -13.26
CA GLU A 57 4.30 4.82 -13.94
C GLU A 57 5.79 4.75 -13.62
N ALA A 58 6.51 5.88 -13.70
CA ALA A 58 7.92 5.95 -13.31
C ALA A 58 8.13 5.61 -11.83
N TYR A 59 7.27 6.14 -10.95
CA TYR A 59 7.32 5.86 -9.51
C TYR A 59 7.13 4.37 -9.20
N LEU A 60 6.18 3.72 -9.86
CA LEU A 60 5.92 2.29 -9.68
C LEU A 60 7.09 1.42 -10.16
N GLU A 61 7.75 1.79 -11.26
CA GLU A 61 8.94 1.09 -11.75
C GLU A 61 10.11 1.16 -10.74
N GLU A 62 10.37 2.35 -10.20
CA GLU A 62 11.43 2.52 -9.19
C GLU A 62 11.11 1.82 -7.87
N LEU A 63 9.84 1.82 -7.46
CA LEU A 63 9.40 1.07 -6.28
C LEU A 63 9.55 -0.44 -6.45
N GLU A 64 9.32 -0.99 -7.65
CA GLU A 64 9.55 -2.41 -7.92
C GLU A 64 11.03 -2.77 -7.75
N LYS A 65 11.94 -1.95 -8.28
CA LYS A 65 13.39 -2.12 -8.11
C LYS A 65 13.79 -2.06 -6.63
N LEU A 66 13.22 -1.11 -5.88
CA LEU A 66 13.44 -0.96 -4.44
C LEU A 66 12.93 -2.20 -3.67
N ALA A 67 11.73 -2.67 -3.96
CA ALA A 67 11.13 -3.82 -3.28
C ALA A 67 11.95 -5.10 -3.48
N ILE A 68 12.40 -5.36 -4.72
CA ILE A 68 13.29 -6.50 -5.03
C ILE A 68 14.61 -6.39 -4.24
N SER A 69 15.19 -5.19 -4.19
CA SER A 69 16.44 -4.95 -3.45
C SER A 69 16.26 -5.21 -1.95
N LEU A 70 15.16 -4.72 -1.36
CA LEU A 70 14.84 -4.93 0.06
C LEU A 70 14.61 -6.41 0.38
N LEU A 71 13.85 -7.13 -0.45
CA LEU A 71 13.66 -8.58 -0.30
C LEU A 71 15.00 -9.33 -0.37
N GLY A 72 15.89 -8.94 -1.28
CA GLY A 72 17.25 -9.47 -1.36
C GLY A 72 18.12 -9.19 -0.12
N CYS A 73 17.97 -8.03 0.51
CA CYS A 73 18.62 -7.68 1.76
C CYS A 73 18.04 -8.46 2.96
N LEU A 74 16.72 -8.57 3.06
CA LEU A 74 16.04 -9.34 4.10
C LEU A 74 16.41 -10.83 4.04
N ALA A 75 16.57 -11.39 2.84
CA ALA A 75 17.04 -12.76 2.67
C ALA A 75 18.45 -12.99 3.25
N LYS A 76 19.28 -11.95 3.32
CA LYS A 76 20.68 -12.01 3.80
C LYS A 76 20.85 -11.74 5.30
N THR A 77 19.89 -11.07 5.95
CA THR A 77 20.10 -10.39 7.25
C THR A 77 19.37 -11.01 8.45
N LEU A 78 18.92 -12.26 8.34
CA LEU A 78 18.11 -12.95 9.36
C LEU A 78 18.82 -13.12 10.72
N LYS A 79 18.66 -12.18 11.67
CA LYS A 79 18.66 -12.34 13.15
C LYS A 79 18.11 -11.08 13.86
N ILE A 80 16.83 -11.02 14.22
CA ILE A 80 16.26 -9.92 15.06
C ILE A 80 15.20 -10.46 16.02
N ASP A 81 15.20 -9.96 17.25
CA ASP A 81 14.26 -10.20 18.35
C ASP A 81 13.53 -8.87 18.72
N ARG A 82 12.28 -8.89 19.22
CA ARG A 82 11.41 -7.70 19.40
C ARG A 82 10.69 -7.62 20.75
N GLU A 83 10.34 -6.39 21.18
CA GLU A 83 9.55 -6.04 22.38
C GLU A 83 8.21 -5.34 22.05
N ASP A 84 7.31 -5.29 23.06
CA ASP A 84 5.84 -5.34 22.94
C ASP A 84 5.05 -4.03 23.17
N GLY A 85 3.89 -3.91 22.49
CA GLY A 85 2.64 -3.31 23.03
C GLY A 85 2.43 -1.79 23.01
N VAL A 86 3.43 -0.97 22.65
CA VAL A 86 3.34 0.50 22.70
C VAL A 86 3.14 1.11 21.32
N TRP A 87 2.23 2.08 21.19
CA TRP A 87 2.09 2.87 19.95
C TRP A 87 3.23 3.88 19.83
N ILE A 88 4.08 3.70 18.81
CA ILE A 88 5.22 4.58 18.53
C ILE A 88 4.88 5.48 17.32
N PRO A 89 4.97 6.82 17.44
CA PRO A 89 4.78 7.69 16.29
C PRO A 89 5.92 7.51 15.28
N VAL A 90 5.57 7.38 14.00
CA VAL A 90 6.56 7.37 12.92
C VAL A 90 6.84 8.82 12.50
N GLU A 91 8.06 9.28 12.74
CA GLU A 91 8.48 10.63 12.35
C GLU A 91 8.63 10.75 10.84
N PHE A 92 8.27 11.92 10.30
CA PHE A 92 8.50 12.24 8.90
C PHE A 92 9.96 12.60 8.67
N ILE A 93 10.69 11.72 8.00
CA ILE A 93 12.06 11.97 7.54
C ILE A 93 11.99 12.44 6.08
N PRO A 94 12.44 13.67 5.76
CA PRO A 94 12.47 14.15 4.38
C PRO A 94 13.23 13.19 3.46
N ASN A 95 12.69 12.97 2.25
CA ASN A 95 13.25 12.08 1.22
C ASN A 95 13.35 10.59 1.62
N ALA A 96 12.58 10.15 2.61
CA ALA A 96 12.51 8.74 3.01
C ALA A 96 11.15 8.11 2.70
N PHE A 97 11.16 6.79 2.48
CA PHE A 97 9.95 5.97 2.48
C PHE A 97 9.83 5.24 3.82
N VAL A 98 8.58 5.07 4.27
CA VAL A 98 8.25 4.13 5.34
C VAL A 98 7.94 2.79 4.69
N VAL A 99 8.65 1.74 5.10
CA VAL A 99 8.44 0.37 4.61
C VAL A 99 8.06 -0.52 5.80
N ASN A 100 7.02 -1.32 5.65
CA ASN A 100 6.60 -2.29 6.65
C ASN A 100 6.48 -3.71 6.06
N ILE A 101 6.58 -4.69 6.94
CA ILE A 101 6.30 -6.10 6.64
C ILE A 101 4.78 -6.29 6.75
N GLY A 102 4.22 -7.12 5.85
CA GLY A 102 2.83 -7.55 5.92
C GLY A 102 2.71 -9.02 6.30
N ASP A 103 1.51 -9.45 6.68
CA ASP A 103 1.21 -10.75 7.29
C ASP A 103 1.72 -11.94 6.46
N ILE A 104 1.63 -11.84 5.13
CA ILE A 104 2.11 -12.90 4.22
C ILE A 104 3.61 -13.14 4.41
N LEU A 105 4.41 -12.07 4.50
CA LEU A 105 5.86 -12.21 4.66
C LEU A 105 6.23 -12.66 6.07
N GLU A 106 5.43 -12.29 7.09
CA GLU A 106 5.54 -12.88 8.42
C GLU A 106 5.34 -14.40 8.37
N ILE A 107 4.26 -14.87 7.75
CA ILE A 107 3.95 -16.30 7.59
C ILE A 107 5.08 -17.04 6.86
N TRP A 108 5.53 -16.52 5.71
CA TRP A 108 6.61 -17.14 4.93
C TRP A 108 7.95 -17.19 5.66
N SER A 109 8.20 -16.22 6.55
CA SER A 109 9.39 -16.20 7.39
C SER A 109 9.27 -17.11 8.62
N ASN A 110 8.17 -17.85 8.77
CA ASN A 110 7.84 -18.63 9.96
C ASN A 110 7.89 -17.76 11.24
N GLY A 111 7.37 -16.53 11.15
CA GLY A 111 7.31 -15.60 12.27
C GLY A 111 8.59 -14.84 12.58
N VAL A 112 9.67 -14.99 11.80
CA VAL A 112 10.93 -14.25 12.00
C VAL A 112 10.74 -12.75 11.76
N TYR A 113 10.01 -12.38 10.71
CA TYR A 113 9.59 -10.99 10.48
C TYR A 113 8.18 -10.80 11.01
N LYS A 114 7.95 -9.68 11.71
CA LYS A 114 6.65 -9.34 12.29
C LYS A 114 5.95 -8.27 11.47
N SER A 115 4.68 -8.50 11.18
CA SER A 115 3.73 -7.54 10.62
C SER A 115 3.18 -6.67 11.76
N PRO A 116 3.61 -5.39 11.87
CA PRO A 116 3.18 -4.54 12.96
C PRO A 116 1.78 -3.99 12.70
N GLU A 117 0.96 -3.95 13.76
CA GLU A 117 -0.24 -3.13 13.75
C GLU A 117 0.13 -1.66 13.57
N HIS A 118 -0.62 -0.95 12.73
CA HIS A 118 -0.41 0.47 12.46
C HIS A 118 -1.75 1.17 12.24
N LYS A 119 -1.81 2.45 12.59
CA LYS A 119 -2.99 3.30 12.39
C LYS A 119 -2.57 4.70 11.97
N VAL A 120 -3.44 5.37 11.21
CA VAL A 120 -3.27 6.77 10.85
C VAL A 120 -4.25 7.58 11.69
N THR A 121 -3.75 8.61 12.37
CA THR A 121 -4.58 9.57 13.10
C THR A 121 -4.86 10.80 12.25
N VAL A 122 -6.01 11.43 12.48
CA VAL A 122 -6.39 12.69 11.83
C VAL A 122 -6.20 13.85 12.80
N ASN A 123 -6.02 15.05 12.27
CA ASN A 123 -6.04 16.29 13.04
C ASN A 123 -6.90 17.33 12.31
N GLU A 124 -7.38 18.34 13.04
CA GLU A 124 -8.28 19.36 12.49
C GLU A 124 -7.56 20.46 11.69
N HIS A 125 -6.23 20.53 11.77
CA HIS A 125 -5.45 21.66 11.28
C HIS A 125 -4.91 21.45 9.86
N THR A 126 -4.56 20.21 9.51
CA THR A 126 -3.81 19.90 8.29
C THR A 126 -4.35 18.65 7.62
N ARG A 127 -4.59 18.75 6.31
CA ARG A 127 -4.89 17.59 5.48
C ARG A 127 -3.59 16.83 5.21
N ARG A 128 -3.62 15.51 5.36
CA ARG A 128 -2.51 14.61 5.02
C ARG A 128 -2.88 13.80 3.79
N ILE A 129 -1.96 13.71 2.84
CA ILE A 129 -2.06 12.83 1.66
C ILE A 129 -0.90 11.85 1.72
N SER A 130 -1.18 10.57 1.44
CA SER A 130 -0.16 9.53 1.33
C SER A 130 -0.51 8.55 0.22
N ILE A 131 0.52 7.98 -0.42
CA ILE A 131 0.37 6.91 -1.41
C ILE A 131 0.95 5.64 -0.79
N GLY A 132 0.10 4.61 -0.61
CA GLY A 132 0.53 3.28 -0.20
C GLY A 132 0.64 2.37 -1.42
N VAL A 133 1.76 1.66 -1.55
CA VAL A 133 1.98 0.65 -2.60
C VAL A 133 2.21 -0.70 -1.93
N PHE A 134 1.44 -1.70 -2.34
CA PHE A 134 1.43 -3.03 -1.71
C PHE A 134 1.98 -4.05 -2.69
N PHE A 135 3.05 -4.74 -2.28
CA PHE A 135 3.60 -5.88 -3.00
C PHE A 135 3.00 -7.16 -2.43
N MET A 136 2.12 -7.80 -3.18
CA MET A 136 1.42 -9.01 -2.75
C MET A 136 1.82 -10.19 -3.65
N PRO A 137 1.86 -11.43 -3.12
CA PRO A 137 1.96 -12.61 -3.96
C PRO A 137 0.79 -12.69 -4.93
N LYS A 138 0.97 -13.48 -5.98
CA LYS A 138 -0.16 -13.89 -6.83
C LYS A 138 -1.19 -14.61 -5.94
N GLN A 139 -2.47 -14.36 -6.21
CA GLN A 139 -3.57 -14.97 -5.46
C GLN A 139 -3.55 -16.51 -5.53
N GLU A 140 -2.92 -17.08 -6.57
CA GLU A 140 -2.70 -18.52 -6.78
C GLU A 140 -1.24 -18.96 -6.53
N ALA A 141 -0.46 -18.19 -5.77
CA ALA A 141 0.87 -18.61 -5.38
C ALA A 141 0.79 -19.90 -4.54
N LYS A 142 1.25 -21.01 -5.11
CA LYS A 142 1.43 -22.31 -4.44
C LYS A 142 2.77 -22.37 -3.75
#